data_AF-A0A8S2V2W3-F1
#
_entry.id   AF-A0A8S2V2W3-F1
#
_cell.length_a   1.000
_cell.length_b   1.000
_cell.length_c   1.000
_cell.angle_alpha   90.00
_cell.angle_beta   90.00
_cell.angle_gamma   90.00
#
_symmetry.space_group_name_H-M   'P 1'
#
loop_
_entity.id
_entity.type
_entity.pdbx_description
1 polymer ?
#
loop_
_entity_poly.entity_id
_entity_poly.type
_entity_poly.pdbx_seq_one_letter_code
_entity_poly.pdbx_strand_id
1 'polypeptide(L)'
;SLRRRGRPPSDRWLFQSTHPQYLSHLIIRRSFRVVPVLVGASIPRREREDTTERYARGILTLFCPWRNVLDICDPYTSWSNALQLYQSSFTTESNK
;
A
#
# COMPACT_ATOMS: atom_id res chain seq x y z
N SER A 1 26.89 -31.43 10.03
CA SER A 1 26.18 -30.31 9.40
C SER A 1 24.81 -30.80 8.90
N LEU A 2 23.74 -30.54 9.65
CA LEU A 2 22.38 -31.00 9.29
C LEU A 2 21.81 -30.12 8.17
N ARG A 3 21.82 -30.63 6.94
CA ARG A 3 21.13 -30.01 5.80
C ARG A 3 19.63 -29.94 6.11
N ARG A 4 19.11 -28.75 6.43
CA ARG A 4 17.67 -28.51 6.52
C ARG A 4 17.06 -28.78 5.13
N ARG A 5 16.36 -29.90 4.97
CA ARG A 5 15.55 -30.19 3.77
C ARG A 5 14.19 -29.53 3.95
N GLY A 6 13.77 -28.72 2.96
CA GLY A 6 12.45 -28.09 2.95
C GLY A 6 12.47 -26.70 2.32
N ARG A 7 11.28 -26.15 2.07
CA ARG A 7 11.13 -24.77 1.62
C ARG A 7 11.72 -23.80 2.67
N PRO A 8 12.55 -22.82 2.28
CA PRO A 8 13.00 -21.80 3.21
C PRO A 8 11.80 -21.12 3.87
N PRO A 9 11.84 -20.90 5.20
CA PRO A 9 10.75 -20.20 5.87
C PRO A 9 10.63 -18.78 5.30
N SER A 10 9.40 -18.35 5.04
CA SER A 10 9.12 -16.97 4.67
C SER A 10 9.51 -16.03 5.81
N ASP A 11 9.99 -14.84 5.43
CA ASP A 11 10.26 -13.75 6.36
C ASP A 11 9.03 -13.46 7.24
N ARG A 12 9.30 -13.21 8.52
CA ARG A 12 8.29 -12.96 9.55
C ARG A 12 8.61 -11.64 10.23
N TRP A 13 7.60 -10.80 10.39
CA TRP A 13 7.71 -9.53 11.10
C TRP A 13 6.68 -9.46 12.21
N LEU A 14 7.03 -8.77 13.29
CA LEU A 14 6.10 -8.39 14.34
C LEU A 14 5.33 -7.15 13.91
N PHE A 15 4.14 -6.97 14.48
CA PHE A 15 3.49 -5.65 14.45
C PHE A 15 4.31 -4.64 15.28
N GLN A 16 3.92 -3.37 15.25
CA GLN A 16 4.46 -2.39 16.21
C GLN A 16 4.00 -2.77 17.63
N SER A 17 4.82 -2.48 18.65
CA SER A 17 4.53 -2.84 20.05
C SER A 17 3.22 -2.25 20.58
N THR A 18 2.75 -1.15 19.99
CA THR A 18 1.48 -0.48 20.31
C THR A 18 0.27 -1.11 19.63
N HIS A 19 0.46 -2.01 18.66
CA HIS A 19 -0.64 -2.61 17.91
C HIS A 19 -1.37 -3.67 18.75
N PRO A 20 -2.71 -3.74 18.75
CA PRO A 20 -3.47 -4.69 19.56
C PRO A 20 -3.11 -6.17 19.34
N GLN A 21 -2.57 -6.49 18.16
CA GLN A 21 -2.17 -7.84 17.77
C GLN A 21 -0.67 -8.13 17.92
N TYR A 22 0.11 -7.24 18.53
CA TYR A 22 1.57 -7.38 18.66
C TYR A 22 2.01 -8.72 19.27
N LEU A 23 1.36 -9.13 20.36
CA LEU A 23 1.72 -10.34 21.10
C LEU A 23 1.13 -11.62 20.50
N SER A 24 0.12 -11.52 19.62
CA SER A 24 -0.68 -12.65 19.17
C SER A 24 -0.50 -13.01 17.69
N HIS A 25 -0.02 -12.07 16.85
CA HIS A 25 0.05 -12.27 15.40
C HIS A 25 1.41 -11.91 14.82
N LEU A 26 1.74 -12.54 13.70
CA LEU A 26 2.91 -12.26 12.87
C LEU A 26 2.49 -11.85 11.46
N ILE A 27 3.22 -10.92 10.88
CA ILE A 27 3.10 -10.56 9.47
C ILE A 27 4.03 -11.48 8.69
N ILE A 28 3.51 -12.16 7.67
CA ILE A 28 4.28 -13.08 6.83
C ILE A 28 4.09 -12.68 5.38
N ARG A 29 5.21 -12.54 4.65
CA ARG A 29 5.16 -12.23 3.22
C ARG A 29 4.71 -13.47 2.47
N ARG A 30 3.68 -13.30 1.63
CA ARG A 30 3.24 -14.37 0.74
C ARG A 30 4.36 -14.76 -0.20
N SER A 31 4.48 -16.06 -0.38
CA SER A 31 5.55 -16.67 -1.16
C SER A 31 5.33 -16.69 -2.68
N PHE A 32 4.17 -16.20 -3.13
CA PHE A 32 3.78 -16.06 -4.52
C PHE A 32 3.00 -14.75 -4.70
N ARG A 33 3.02 -14.20 -5.91
CA ARG A 33 2.32 -12.95 -6.24
C ARG A 33 0.82 -13.22 -6.33
N VAL A 34 0.02 -12.31 -5.78
CA VAL A 34 -1.44 -12.33 -5.87
C VAL A 34 -1.93 -10.94 -6.27
N VAL A 35 -3.01 -10.90 -7.05
CA VAL A 35 -3.71 -9.66 -7.36
C VAL A 35 -4.88 -9.55 -6.37
N PRO A 36 -4.90 -8.55 -5.48
CA PRO A 36 -6.03 -8.35 -4.58
C PRO A 36 -7.26 -7.95 -5.39
N VAL A 37 -8.39 -8.64 -5.13
CA VAL A 37 -9.70 -8.25 -5.65
C VAL A 37 -10.40 -7.44 -4.57
N LEU A 38 -10.68 -6.17 -4.86
CA LEU A 38 -11.39 -5.29 -3.94
C LEU A 38 -12.89 -5.60 -4.02
N VAL A 39 -13.49 -5.96 -2.89
CA VAL A 39 -14.92 -6.21 -2.77
C VAL A 39 -15.56 -5.01 -2.07
N GLY A 40 -16.55 -4.39 -2.71
CA GLY A 40 -17.27 -3.24 -2.15
C GLY A 40 -17.61 -2.18 -3.19
N ALA A 41 -17.71 -0.93 -2.73
CA ALA A 41 -18.00 0.22 -3.58
C ALA A 41 -16.94 0.36 -4.70
N SER A 42 -17.40 0.65 -5.91
CA SER A 42 -16.52 0.81 -7.06
C SER A 42 -15.61 2.03 -6.91
N ILE A 43 -14.36 1.89 -7.38
CA ILE A 43 -13.45 3.03 -7.50
C ILE A 43 -14.05 4.02 -8.51
N PRO A 44 -14.14 5.33 -8.19
CA PRO A 44 -14.65 6.34 -9.11
C PRO A 44 -13.84 6.39 -10.42
N ARG A 45 -14.44 6.90 -11.51
CA ARG A 45 -13.69 7.07 -12.76
C ARG A 45 -12.64 8.17 -12.62
N ARG A 46 -11.48 7.97 -13.24
CA ARG A 46 -10.37 8.96 -13.23
C ARG A 46 -10.65 10.18 -14.09
N GLU A 47 -11.34 10.00 -15.21
CA GLU A 47 -11.38 10.96 -16.33
C GLU A 47 -12.42 12.08 -16.16
N ARG A 48 -13.27 12.03 -15.13
CA ARG A 48 -14.27 13.07 -14.92
C ARG A 48 -13.84 14.01 -13.81
N GLU A 49 -13.90 15.30 -14.09
CA GLU A 49 -13.51 16.36 -13.16
C GLU A 49 -14.23 16.26 -11.81
N ASP A 50 -15.52 15.90 -11.81
CA ASP A 50 -16.35 15.73 -10.60
C ASP A 50 -15.97 14.51 -9.74
N THR A 51 -15.19 13.58 -10.29
CA THR A 51 -14.73 12.37 -9.60
C THR A 51 -13.22 12.29 -9.39
N THR A 52 -12.42 13.18 -9.99
CA THR A 52 -10.95 13.17 -9.90
C THR A 52 -10.44 13.14 -8.47
N GLU A 53 -10.95 14.02 -7.58
CA GLU A 53 -10.51 14.07 -6.18
C GLU A 53 -10.85 12.78 -5.41
N ARG A 54 -12.05 12.23 -5.64
CA ARG A 54 -12.48 10.98 -5.00
C ARG A 54 -11.70 9.77 -5.52
N TYR A 55 -11.41 9.75 -6.81
CA TYR A 55 -10.52 8.76 -7.42
C TYR A 55 -9.14 8.83 -6.79
N ALA A 56 -8.53 10.03 -6.76
CA ALA A 56 -7.19 10.22 -6.25
C ALA A 56 -7.05 9.80 -4.78
N ARG A 57 -8.01 10.19 -3.94
CA ARG A 57 -8.11 9.72 -2.55
C ARG A 57 -8.16 8.20 -2.45
N GLY A 58 -9.03 7.56 -3.24
CA GLY A 58 -9.17 6.10 -3.23
C GLY A 58 -7.86 5.37 -3.61
N ILE A 59 -7.21 5.81 -4.68
CA ILE A 59 -5.93 5.23 -5.13
C ILE A 59 -4.84 5.43 -4.09
N LEU A 60 -4.70 6.63 -3.55
CA LEU A 60 -3.70 6.92 -2.53
C LEU A 60 -3.93 6.10 -1.26
N THR A 61 -5.17 6.00 -0.76
CA THR A 61 -5.47 5.17 0.43
C THR A 61 -5.12 3.69 0.23
N LEU A 62 -5.32 3.16 -0.98
CA LEU A 62 -5.06 1.75 -1.30
C LEU A 62 -3.58 1.43 -1.48
N PHE A 63 -2.82 2.36 -2.08
CA PHE A 63 -1.50 2.05 -2.59
C PHE A 63 -0.37 2.85 -1.92
N CYS A 64 -0.63 4.01 -1.33
CA CYS A 64 0.36 4.75 -0.56
C CYS A 64 0.57 4.05 0.80
N PRO A 65 1.81 3.85 1.27
CA PRO A 65 2.05 3.43 2.65
C PRO A 65 1.76 4.60 3.61
N TRP A 66 0.86 4.41 4.58
CA TRP A 66 0.51 5.47 5.54
C TRP A 66 0.21 4.92 6.93
N ARG A 67 0.39 5.76 7.95
CA ARG A 67 -0.05 5.56 9.34
C ARG A 67 -1.12 6.57 9.74
N ASN A 68 -1.09 7.76 9.14
CA ASN A 68 -2.09 8.81 9.33
C ASN A 68 -2.41 9.47 7.98
N VAL A 69 -3.46 10.29 7.94
CA VAL A 69 -3.94 10.89 6.68
C VAL A 69 -2.93 11.86 6.06
N LEU A 70 -2.08 12.50 6.87
CA LEU A 70 -1.08 13.47 6.40
C LEU A 70 0.07 12.79 5.65
N ASP A 71 0.31 11.50 5.90
CA ASP A 71 1.26 10.70 5.10
C ASP A 71 0.76 10.53 3.64
N ILE A 72 -0.55 10.70 3.43
CA ILE A 72 -1.23 10.49 2.15
C ILE A 72 -1.43 11.81 1.40
N CYS A 73 -1.93 12.83 2.10
CA CYS A 73 -2.26 14.12 1.52
C CYS A 73 -2.07 15.23 2.56
N ASP A 74 -1.27 16.23 2.21
CA ASP A 74 -1.12 17.45 3.02
C ASP A 74 -2.43 18.27 3.01
N PRO A 75 -2.83 18.92 4.11
CA PRO A 75 -4.07 19.71 4.17
C PRO A 75 -4.13 20.89 3.20
N TYR A 76 -2.96 21.37 2.73
CA TYR A 76 -2.83 22.51 1.83
C TYR A 76 -2.66 22.10 0.36
N THR A 77 -2.80 20.81 0.03
CA THR A 77 -2.78 20.31 -1.36
C THR A 77 -4.07 19.55 -1.70
N SER A 78 -4.35 19.41 -3.00
CA SER A 78 -5.46 18.58 -3.48
C SER A 78 -5.07 17.10 -3.52
N TRP A 79 -6.05 16.20 -3.46
CA TRP A 79 -5.78 14.77 -3.58
C TRP A 79 -5.23 14.43 -4.96
N SER A 80 -5.71 15.11 -6.00
CA SER A 80 -5.17 14.99 -7.37
C SER A 80 -3.69 15.31 -7.44
N ASN A 81 -3.24 16.42 -6.83
CA ASN A 81 -1.83 16.80 -6.79
C ASN A 81 -1.00 15.81 -5.97
N ALA A 82 -1.50 15.39 -4.80
CA ALA A 82 -0.83 14.36 -3.99
C ALA A 82 -0.64 13.05 -4.77
N LEU A 83 -1.65 12.63 -5.56
CA LEU A 83 -1.55 11.43 -6.40
C LEU A 83 -0.51 11.61 -7.50
N GLN A 84 -0.45 12.78 -8.14
CA GLN A 84 0.56 13.06 -9.15
C GLN A 84 1.99 12.99 -8.59
N LEU A 85 2.22 13.58 -7.41
CA LEU A 85 3.50 13.51 -6.71
C LEU A 85 3.85 12.05 -6.37
N TYR A 86 2.90 11.31 -5.82
CA TYR A 86 3.07 9.88 -5.53
C TYR A 86 3.48 9.10 -6.78
N GLN A 87 2.78 9.28 -7.91
CA GLN A 87 3.09 8.62 -9.18
C GLN A 87 4.49 9.00 -9.71
N SER A 88 4.88 10.27 -9.56
CA SER A 88 6.20 10.73 -9.98
C SER A 88 7.34 10.05 -9.21
N SER A 89 7.12 9.67 -7.95
CA SER A 89 8.12 8.99 -7.11
C SER A 89 8.52 7.59 -7.60
N PHE A 90 7.68 6.94 -8.40
CA PHE A 90 7.96 5.62 -8.97
C PHE A 90 8.70 5.67 -10.31
N THR A 91 8.78 6.84 -10.93
CA THR A 91 9.24 6.96 -12.33
C THR A 91 10.78 6.95 -12.45
N THR A 92 11.52 6.80 -11.35
CA THR A 92 13.00 6.85 -11.34
C THR A 92 13.71 5.49 -11.46
N GLU A 93 13.00 4.35 -11.42
CA GLU A 93 13.61 3.01 -11.56
C GLU A 93 13.18 2.26 -12.84
N SER A 94 13.28 2.93 -14.00
CA SER A 94 13.34 2.25 -15.30
C SER A 94 14.69 2.51 -15.96
N ASN A 95 15.74 1.93 -15.38
CA ASN A 95 17.00 1.62 -16.06
C ASN A 95 17.83 0.67 -15.19
N LYS A 96 17.67 -0.63 -15.41
CA LYS A 96 18.73 -1.66 -15.39
C LYS A 96 18.15 -3.02 -15.76
#